data_AF-A0A1E7FTR5-F1
#
_entry.id   AF-A0A1E7FTR5-F1
#
_cell.length_a   1.000
_cell.length_b   1.000
_cell.length_c   1.000
_cell.angle_alpha   90.00
_cell.angle_beta   90.00
_cell.angle_gamma   90.00
#
_symmetry.space_group_name_H-M   'P 1'
#
loop_
_entity.id
_entity.type
_entity.pdbx_description
1 polymer ?
#
loop_
_entity_poly.entity_id
_entity_poly.type
_entity_poly.pdbx_seq_one_letter_code
_entity_poly.pdbx_strand_id
1 'polypeptide(L)'
;MAAGTIAAPNAAKAGGIGFNKMFVMVPVMLAARKLDAEDPKIVHYLRVAYGSMQTICVLVVLYTYWKASSKIDGTKIVYVPAAATPFAAPDAKKKYTQVDYQAHVFSTARSLLGSTLFGVAMTVGLHIYKGMAMGLAIQTIMGPLNLIENAVVKALLLGNGFRLEDKIFDEKEVDELVDDDVIVLESGNEVAKSALAIAIKVKGTKKKQSPTDAFDELLLDTWDLGNKADIPSFMKNINKKNCNNRTKENGWTPLMILSGLDADGTVDAIKKIIEDLGGNPGITDKEGWNALHWSAFHGSVKAAKELYEQDESLLGTKDNDGKLPVEMAHNEDNKDVAIFLEECTASSEAAVVTQDGEEDKDGMRKRK
;
A
#
# COMPACT_ATOMS: atom_id res chain seq x y z
N MET A 1 -14.50 31.99 -38.36
CA MET A 1 -15.56 31.70 -37.38
C MET A 1 -14.96 30.79 -36.33
N ALA A 2 -14.69 31.31 -35.14
CA ALA A 2 -14.10 30.57 -34.03
C ALA A 2 -15.22 29.84 -33.27
N ALA A 3 -15.19 28.52 -33.24
CA ALA A 3 -16.08 27.72 -32.42
C ALA A 3 -15.51 27.66 -31.00
N GLY A 4 -16.07 28.48 -30.11
CA GLY A 4 -15.77 28.45 -28.69
C GLY A 4 -16.39 27.21 -28.05
N THR A 5 -15.54 26.32 -27.53
CA THR A 5 -15.95 25.22 -26.67
C THR A 5 -16.41 25.80 -25.34
N ILE A 6 -17.71 25.69 -25.07
CA ILE A 6 -18.35 26.10 -23.82
C ILE A 6 -17.92 25.09 -22.75
N ALA A 7 -17.07 25.52 -21.83
CA ALA A 7 -16.72 24.75 -20.65
C ALA A 7 -17.96 24.59 -19.75
N ALA A 8 -18.27 23.35 -19.38
CA ALA A 8 -19.31 23.05 -18.41
C ALA A 8 -18.99 23.73 -17.05
N PRO A 9 -19.99 24.27 -16.34
CA PRO A 9 -19.76 24.99 -15.10
C PRO A 9 -19.27 24.02 -14.01
N ASN A 10 -18.16 24.41 -13.36
CA ASN A 10 -17.64 23.78 -12.15
C ASN A 10 -18.78 23.57 -11.14
N ALA A 11 -19.03 22.31 -10.79
CA ALA A 11 -19.86 21.96 -9.65
C ALA A 11 -19.26 22.62 -8.40
N ALA A 12 -19.98 23.60 -7.87
CA ALA A 12 -19.63 24.28 -6.64
C ALA A 12 -19.48 23.25 -5.51
N LYS A 13 -18.33 23.28 -4.83
CA LYS A 13 -18.11 22.58 -3.56
C LYS A 13 -19.24 22.92 -2.60
N ALA A 14 -20.09 21.94 -2.31
CA ALA A 14 -21.03 22.02 -1.20
C ALA A 14 -20.22 22.03 0.10
N GLY A 15 -19.96 23.22 0.64
CA GLY A 15 -19.55 23.36 2.04
C GLY A 15 -20.65 22.78 2.91
N GLY A 16 -20.38 21.65 3.55
CA GLY A 16 -21.33 21.00 4.44
C GLY A 16 -21.78 21.98 5.52
N ILE A 17 -23.09 22.21 5.61
CA ILE A 17 -23.71 22.95 6.71
C ILE A 17 -23.49 22.09 7.96
N GLY A 18 -22.46 22.43 8.74
CA GLY A 18 -22.17 21.76 10.00
C GLY A 18 -23.31 21.96 10.98
N PHE A 19 -23.98 20.88 11.35
CA PHE A 19 -25.01 20.89 12.40
C PHE A 19 -24.37 21.36 13.72
N ASN A 20 -24.77 22.52 14.22
CA ASN A 20 -24.21 23.03 15.48
C ASN A 20 -24.93 22.36 16.66
N LYS A 21 -24.23 21.47 17.36
CA LYS A 21 -24.70 20.71 18.53
C LYS A 21 -25.40 21.58 19.57
N MET A 22 -25.00 22.85 19.71
CA MET A 22 -25.58 23.76 20.71
C MET A 22 -27.10 23.92 20.56
N PHE A 23 -27.65 23.84 19.34
CA PHE A 23 -29.10 23.97 19.12
C PHE A 23 -29.91 22.79 19.68
N VAL A 24 -29.31 21.60 19.80
CA VAL A 24 -29.96 20.45 20.44
C VAL A 24 -29.59 20.36 21.91
N MET A 25 -28.34 20.65 22.27
CA MET A 25 -27.88 20.51 23.66
C MET A 25 -28.59 21.48 24.61
N VAL A 26 -28.88 22.71 24.19
CA VAL A 26 -29.54 23.70 25.06
C VAL A 26 -30.97 23.27 25.44
N PRO A 27 -31.87 22.93 24.49
CA PRO A 27 -33.20 22.39 24.82
C PRO A 27 -33.13 21.12 25.67
N VAL A 28 -32.22 20.20 25.34
CA VAL A 28 -32.05 18.93 26.07
C VAL A 28 -31.59 19.16 27.50
N MET A 29 -30.65 20.08 27.72
CA MET A 29 -30.19 20.45 29.06
C MET A 29 -31.31 21.11 29.88
N LEU A 30 -32.11 21.98 29.26
CA LEU A 30 -33.25 22.61 29.91
C LEU A 30 -34.36 21.61 30.26
N ALA A 31 -34.61 20.64 29.37
CA ALA A 31 -35.57 19.57 29.61
C ALA A 31 -35.07 18.60 30.69
N ALA A 32 -33.78 18.24 30.67
CA ALA A 32 -33.18 17.38 31.68
C ALA A 32 -33.27 18.00 33.08
N ARG A 33 -33.07 19.31 33.23
CA ARG A 33 -33.24 20.01 34.52
C ARG A 33 -34.68 19.97 35.08
N LYS A 34 -35.67 19.72 34.23
CA LYS A 34 -37.09 19.58 34.64
C LYS A 34 -37.46 18.15 35.02
N LEU A 35 -36.57 17.18 34.80
CA LEU A 35 -36.76 15.81 35.27
C LEU A 35 -36.44 15.77 36.76
N ASP A 36 -37.35 15.23 37.56
CA ASP A 36 -37.06 14.92 38.94
C ASP A 36 -36.24 13.61 38.99
N ALA A 37 -34.92 13.75 39.11
CA ALA A 37 -33.99 12.63 39.17
C ALA A 37 -34.01 11.88 40.51
N GLU A 38 -34.81 12.32 41.48
CA GLU A 38 -34.98 11.66 42.77
C GLU A 38 -36.20 10.71 42.75
N ASP A 39 -37.14 10.87 41.82
CA ASP A 39 -38.29 9.97 41.65
C ASP A 39 -37.83 8.58 41.13
N PRO A 40 -38.03 7.49 41.90
CA PRO A 40 -37.67 6.13 41.50
C PRO A 40 -38.27 5.69 40.14
N LYS A 41 -39.47 6.18 39.79
CA LYS A 41 -40.11 5.86 38.52
C LYS A 41 -39.39 6.53 37.36
N ILE A 42 -39.07 7.82 37.49
CA ILE A 42 -38.34 8.58 36.46
C ILE A 42 -36.95 7.97 36.24
N VAL A 43 -36.24 7.62 37.32
CA VAL A 43 -34.94 6.95 37.22
C VAL A 43 -35.06 5.59 36.52
N HIS A 44 -36.11 4.81 36.79
CA HIS A 44 -36.34 3.55 36.10
C HIS A 44 -36.59 3.75 34.60
N TYR A 45 -37.44 4.71 34.20
CA TYR A 45 -37.66 5.03 32.79
C TYR A 45 -36.38 5.49 32.10
N LEU A 46 -35.54 6.30 32.77
CA LEU A 46 -34.25 6.73 32.24
C LEU A 46 -33.28 5.56 32.02
N ARG A 47 -33.26 4.57 32.92
CA ARG A 47 -32.45 3.35 32.74
C ARG A 47 -32.89 2.53 31.54
N VAL A 48 -34.19 2.35 31.36
CA VAL A 48 -34.75 1.63 30.21
C VAL A 48 -34.44 2.38 28.91
N ALA A 49 -34.71 3.68 28.86
CA ALA A 49 -34.44 4.52 27.70
C ALA A 49 -32.95 4.51 27.32
N TYR A 50 -32.07 4.69 28.30
CA TYR A 50 -30.63 4.62 28.10
C TYR A 50 -30.18 3.23 27.62
N GLY A 51 -30.64 2.15 28.27
CA GLY A 51 -30.28 0.77 27.91
C GLY A 51 -30.73 0.39 26.50
N SER A 52 -31.94 0.78 26.11
CA SER A 52 -32.45 0.56 24.75
C SER A 52 -31.64 1.35 23.72
N MET A 53 -31.43 2.65 23.96
CA MET A 53 -30.68 3.48 23.03
C MET A 53 -29.23 3.05 22.89
N GLN A 54 -28.58 2.69 24.01
CA GLN A 54 -27.19 2.29 23.99
C GLN A 54 -27.00 0.93 23.31
N THR A 55 -27.97 0.01 23.44
CA THR A 55 -28.00 -1.22 22.66
C THR A 55 -28.01 -0.91 21.15
N ILE A 56 -28.87 0.01 20.70
CA ILE A 56 -28.91 0.43 19.30
C ILE A 56 -27.57 1.02 18.86
N CYS A 57 -26.99 1.91 19.66
CA CYS A 57 -25.68 2.52 19.36
C CYS A 57 -24.58 1.46 19.22
N VAL A 58 -24.51 0.50 20.15
CA VAL A 58 -23.51 -0.58 20.12
C VAL A 58 -23.72 -1.46 18.89
N LEU A 59 -24.96 -1.80 18.51
CA LEU A 59 -25.23 -2.56 17.29
C LEU A 59 -24.78 -1.84 16.02
N VAL A 60 -25.02 -0.53 15.93
CA VAL A 60 -24.54 0.29 14.80
C VAL A 60 -23.01 0.32 14.76
N VAL A 61 -22.34 0.47 15.91
CA VAL A 61 -20.87 0.47 15.97
C VAL A 61 -20.29 -0.90 15.62
N LEU A 62 -20.90 -2.00 16.08
CA LEU A 62 -20.49 -3.35 15.74
C LEU A 62 -20.66 -3.63 14.24
N TYR A 63 -21.77 -3.18 13.65
CA TYR A 63 -21.99 -3.26 12.20
C TYR A 63 -20.95 -2.44 11.44
N THR A 64 -20.65 -1.23 11.90
CA THR A 64 -19.62 -0.37 11.32
C THR A 64 -18.24 -1.03 11.37
N TYR A 65 -17.86 -1.60 12.52
CA TYR A 65 -16.62 -2.34 12.69
C TYR A 65 -16.54 -3.56 11.77
N TRP A 66 -17.60 -4.37 11.71
CA TRP A 66 -17.66 -5.53 10.83
C TRP A 66 -17.51 -5.13 9.35
N LYS A 67 -18.24 -4.10 8.92
CA LYS A 67 -18.14 -3.60 7.55
C LYS A 67 -16.76 -3.04 7.24
N ALA A 68 -16.14 -2.32 8.18
CA ALA A 68 -14.78 -1.78 8.05
C ALA A 68 -13.71 -2.88 8.04
N SER A 69 -13.97 -4.02 8.67
CA SER A 69 -13.09 -5.20 8.66
C SER A 69 -13.17 -6.02 7.37
N SER A 70 -14.18 -5.76 6.53
CA SER A 70 -14.29 -6.40 5.21
C SER A 70 -13.24 -5.81 4.28
N LYS A 71 -12.56 -6.65 3.48
CA LYS A 71 -11.55 -6.17 2.53
C LYS A 71 -12.18 -5.21 1.51
N ILE A 72 -11.54 -4.07 1.30
CA ILE A 72 -11.79 -3.15 0.19
C ILE A 72 -10.72 -3.46 -0.84
N ASP A 73 -11.10 -3.65 -2.10
CA ASP A 73 -10.14 -3.94 -3.17
C ASP A 73 -9.40 -2.65 -3.54
N GLY A 74 -8.07 -2.65 -3.37
CA GLY A 74 -7.18 -1.55 -3.74
C GLY A 74 -6.51 -0.86 -2.55
N THR A 75 -5.41 -0.16 -2.83
CA THR A 75 -4.65 0.64 -1.87
C THR A 75 -4.76 2.12 -2.24
N LYS A 76 -5.10 2.98 -1.27
CA LYS A 76 -5.17 4.43 -1.47
C LYS A 76 -4.55 5.12 -0.27
N ILE A 77 -3.52 5.92 -0.53
CA ILE A 77 -2.92 6.79 0.48
C ILE A 77 -3.69 8.11 0.47
N VAL A 78 -4.12 8.55 1.65
CA VAL A 78 -4.87 9.80 1.82
C VAL A 78 -4.21 10.68 2.90
N TYR A 79 -4.42 11.99 2.77
CA TYR A 79 -3.88 12.99 3.69
C TYR A 79 -5.02 13.55 4.53
N VAL A 80 -5.13 13.08 5.77
CA VAL A 80 -6.22 13.43 6.68
C VAL A 80 -5.81 14.63 7.51
N PRO A 81 -6.65 15.69 7.63
CA PRO A 81 -6.32 16.82 8.47
C PRO A 81 -6.18 16.42 9.94
N ALA A 82 -5.18 16.97 10.62
CA ALA A 82 -5.05 16.80 12.07
C ALA A 82 -6.27 17.39 12.79
N ALA A 83 -6.61 16.82 13.96
CA ALA A 83 -7.67 17.35 14.80
C ALA A 83 -7.45 18.85 15.06
N ALA A 84 -8.51 19.65 14.86
CA ALA A 84 -8.43 21.09 15.05
C ALA A 84 -7.95 21.41 16.46
N THR A 85 -6.81 22.09 16.57
CA THR A 85 -6.30 22.55 17.86
C THR A 85 -7.15 23.73 18.32
N PRO A 86 -7.79 23.64 19.50
CA PRO A 86 -8.47 24.79 20.07
C PRO A 86 -7.46 25.94 20.21
N PHE A 87 -7.83 27.13 19.75
CA PHE A 87 -7.00 28.34 19.81
C PHE A 87 -5.76 28.35 18.91
N ALA A 88 -5.77 27.61 17.80
CA ALA A 88 -4.75 27.80 16.76
C ALA A 88 -4.68 29.27 16.31
N ALA A 89 -3.47 29.78 16.09
CA ALA A 89 -3.27 31.11 15.54
C ALA A 89 -3.95 31.21 14.14
N PRO A 90 -4.45 32.39 13.72
CA PRO A 90 -5.17 32.55 12.44
C PRO A 90 -4.34 32.16 11.20
N ASP A 91 -3.02 32.16 11.34
CA ASP A 91 -1.99 31.86 10.34
C ASP A 91 -1.30 30.50 10.58
N ALA A 92 -1.79 29.69 11.53
CA ALA A 92 -1.23 28.38 11.81
C ALA A 92 -1.35 27.47 10.58
N LYS A 93 -0.21 26.95 10.11
CA LYS A 93 -0.15 26.01 8.99
C LYS A 93 -1.00 24.77 9.28
N LYS A 94 -1.81 24.37 8.31
CA LYS A 94 -2.65 23.17 8.43
C LYS A 94 -1.75 21.94 8.35
N LYS A 95 -1.92 21.05 9.33
CA LYS A 95 -1.20 19.78 9.41
C LYS A 95 -2.05 18.65 8.83
N TYR A 96 -1.45 17.83 7.99
CA TYR A 96 -2.08 16.67 7.38
C TYR A 96 -1.26 15.42 7.69
N THR A 97 -1.90 14.35 8.12
CA THR A 97 -1.24 13.07 8.38
C THR A 97 -1.42 12.14 7.19
N GLN A 98 -0.33 11.57 6.70
CA GLN A 98 -0.37 10.54 5.67
C GLN A 98 -0.82 9.22 6.28
N VAL A 99 -1.88 8.62 5.73
CA VAL A 99 -2.41 7.34 6.19
C VAL A 99 -2.85 6.47 5.02
N ASP A 100 -2.73 5.16 5.16
CA ASP A 100 -3.42 4.22 4.27
C ASP A 100 -4.93 4.27 4.56
N TYR A 101 -5.75 4.45 3.52
CA TYR A 101 -7.18 4.65 3.66
C TYR A 101 -7.88 3.46 4.33
N GLN A 102 -7.59 2.23 3.90
CA GLN A 102 -8.25 1.04 4.46
C GLN A 102 -7.83 0.83 5.91
N ALA A 103 -6.55 0.96 6.21
CA ALA A 103 -6.03 0.88 7.57
C ALA A 103 -6.61 1.99 8.48
N HIS A 104 -6.79 3.20 7.95
CA HIS A 104 -7.38 4.32 8.68
C HIS A 104 -8.87 4.13 8.95
N VAL A 105 -9.65 3.64 7.98
CA VAL A 105 -11.06 3.28 8.17
C VAL A 105 -11.20 2.22 9.26
N PHE A 106 -10.40 1.16 9.18
CA PHE A 106 -10.43 0.08 10.17
C PHE A 106 -10.01 0.54 11.57
N SER A 107 -8.90 1.30 11.68
CA SER A 107 -8.41 1.79 12.96
C SER A 107 -9.39 2.78 13.61
N THR A 108 -10.03 3.64 12.81
CA THR A 108 -11.07 4.56 13.28
C THR A 108 -12.30 3.79 13.77
N ALA A 109 -12.76 2.78 13.04
CA ALA A 109 -13.87 1.94 13.46
C ALA A 109 -13.57 1.16 14.76
N ARG A 110 -12.35 0.64 14.89
CA ARG A 110 -11.86 -0.01 16.12
C ARG A 110 -11.82 0.95 17.30
N SER A 111 -11.31 2.16 17.09
CA SER A 111 -11.27 3.23 18.11
C SER A 111 -12.68 3.64 18.54
N LEU A 112 -13.62 3.76 17.59
CA LEU A 112 -15.03 4.05 17.87
C LEU A 112 -15.68 2.94 18.71
N LEU A 113 -15.41 1.67 18.40
CA LEU A 113 -15.89 0.54 19.20
C LEU A 113 -15.37 0.60 20.64
N GLY A 114 -14.06 0.77 20.82
CA GLY A 114 -13.45 0.86 22.14
C GLY A 114 -13.97 2.03 22.96
N SER A 115 -14.00 3.24 22.38
CA SER A 115 -14.48 4.44 23.05
C SER A 115 -15.98 4.39 23.37
N THR A 116 -16.81 3.81 22.50
CA THR A 116 -18.24 3.62 22.76
C THR A 116 -18.43 2.69 23.96
N LEU A 117 -17.84 1.49 23.94
CA LEU A 117 -17.98 0.52 25.04
C LEU A 117 -17.47 1.08 26.37
N PHE A 118 -16.33 1.78 26.34
CA PHE A 118 -15.79 2.47 27.51
C PHE A 118 -16.74 3.56 28.03
N GLY A 119 -17.32 4.38 27.14
CA GLY A 119 -18.31 5.39 27.51
C GLY A 119 -19.56 4.80 28.16
N VAL A 120 -20.04 3.64 27.68
CA VAL A 120 -21.14 2.91 28.30
C VAL A 120 -20.78 2.45 29.70
N ALA A 121 -19.63 1.77 29.84
CA ALA A 121 -19.17 1.24 31.11
C ALA A 121 -18.96 2.36 32.14
N MET A 122 -18.36 3.48 31.72
CA MET A 122 -18.18 4.67 32.55
C MET A 122 -19.53 5.25 33.00
N THR A 123 -20.48 5.44 32.08
CA THR A 123 -21.79 6.02 32.40
C THR A 123 -22.58 5.12 33.35
N VAL A 124 -22.59 3.81 33.10
CA VAL A 124 -23.24 2.83 33.99
C VAL A 124 -22.57 2.81 35.36
N GLY A 125 -21.24 2.78 35.41
CA GLY A 125 -20.47 2.78 36.66
C GLY A 125 -20.72 4.04 37.49
N LEU A 126 -20.72 5.21 36.87
CA LEU A 126 -21.01 6.48 37.52
C LEU A 126 -22.46 6.58 38.00
N HIS A 127 -23.41 6.01 37.26
CA HIS A 127 -24.81 5.94 37.69
C HIS A 127 -24.98 5.03 38.91
N ILE A 128 -24.32 3.87 38.94
CA ILE A 128 -24.35 2.95 40.08
C ILE A 128 -23.65 3.56 41.31
N TYR A 129 -22.48 4.18 41.11
CA TYR A 129 -21.64 4.67 42.20
C TYR A 129 -22.13 5.99 42.82
N LYS A 130 -22.58 6.96 42.01
CA LYS A 130 -22.98 8.31 42.47
C LYS A 130 -24.46 8.65 42.24
N GLY A 131 -25.27 7.69 41.77
CA GLY A 131 -26.70 7.93 41.54
C GLY A 131 -27.00 8.98 40.46
N MET A 132 -26.04 9.29 39.58
CA MET A 132 -26.17 10.38 38.59
C MET A 132 -27.17 10.01 37.48
N ALA A 133 -28.47 10.13 37.73
CA ALA A 133 -29.52 9.81 36.77
C ALA A 133 -29.57 10.79 35.59
N MET A 134 -29.18 12.05 35.78
CA MET A 134 -29.10 13.04 34.70
C MET A 134 -28.08 12.67 33.63
N GLY A 135 -27.02 11.94 33.98
CA GLY A 135 -26.04 11.43 33.01
C GLY A 135 -26.68 10.48 32.01
N LEU A 136 -27.64 9.64 32.45
CA LEU A 136 -28.38 8.73 31.58
C LEU A 136 -29.23 9.50 30.56
N ALA A 137 -29.95 10.54 31.01
CA ALA A 137 -30.78 11.36 30.13
C ALA A 137 -29.95 12.04 29.02
N ILE A 138 -28.81 12.63 29.40
CA ILE A 138 -27.91 13.30 28.45
C ILE A 138 -27.31 12.30 27.46
N GLN A 139 -26.81 11.15 27.94
CA GLN A 139 -26.18 10.16 27.06
C GLN A 139 -27.18 9.42 26.15
N THR A 140 -28.45 9.31 26.57
CA THR A 140 -29.53 8.78 25.72
C THR A 140 -29.71 9.61 24.44
N ILE A 141 -29.39 10.91 24.48
CA ILE A 141 -29.51 11.79 23.31
C ILE A 141 -28.15 12.01 22.65
N MET A 142 -27.10 12.21 23.45
CA MET A 142 -25.76 12.50 22.94
C MET A 142 -25.05 11.30 22.34
N GLY A 143 -25.29 10.09 22.84
CA GLY A 143 -24.71 8.87 22.28
C GLY A 143 -25.01 8.72 20.79
N PRO A 144 -26.29 8.72 20.37
CA PRO A 144 -26.68 8.65 18.96
C PRO A 144 -26.17 9.83 18.13
N LEU A 145 -26.24 11.07 18.65
CA LEU A 145 -25.77 12.25 17.92
C LEU A 145 -24.27 12.20 17.64
N ASN A 146 -23.46 11.84 18.64
CA ASN A 146 -22.02 11.65 18.45
C ASN A 146 -21.72 10.53 17.46
N LEU A 147 -22.57 9.49 17.42
CA LEU A 147 -22.40 8.38 16.51
C LEU A 147 -22.71 8.76 15.07
N ILE A 148 -23.80 9.48 14.80
CA ILE A 148 -24.18 9.94 13.45
C ILE A 148 -23.16 10.92 12.86
N GLU A 149 -22.51 11.71 13.70
CA GLU A 149 -21.47 12.64 13.26
C GLU A 149 -20.11 11.98 13.02
N ASN A 150 -19.90 10.76 13.51
CA ASN A 150 -18.66 10.05 13.25
C ASN A 150 -18.53 9.79 11.75
N ALA A 151 -17.38 10.17 11.18
CA ALA A 151 -17.10 10.07 9.74
C ALA A 151 -17.44 8.68 9.16
N VAL A 152 -17.01 7.61 9.83
CA VAL A 152 -17.15 6.22 9.36
C VAL A 152 -18.62 5.77 9.42
N VAL A 153 -19.35 6.16 10.46
CA VAL A 153 -20.78 5.86 10.60
C VAL A 153 -21.59 6.66 9.59
N LYS A 154 -21.28 7.95 9.43
CA LYS A 154 -21.94 8.83 8.47
C LYS A 154 -21.80 8.31 7.04
N ALA A 155 -20.60 7.84 6.67
CA ALA A 155 -20.37 7.23 5.37
C ALA A 155 -21.21 5.96 5.14
N LEU A 156 -21.46 5.19 6.19
CA LEU A 156 -22.27 3.97 6.11
C LEU A 156 -23.78 4.25 6.11
N LEU A 157 -24.23 5.30 6.81
CA LEU A 157 -25.65 5.67 6.91
C LEU A 157 -26.13 6.54 5.74
N LEU A 158 -25.29 7.45 5.25
CA LEU A 158 -25.65 8.43 4.22
C LEU A 158 -24.97 8.18 2.86
N GLY A 159 -23.91 7.38 2.85
CA GLY A 159 -23.11 7.09 1.65
C GLY A 159 -23.26 5.65 1.17
N ASN A 160 -22.46 5.31 0.16
CA ASN A 160 -22.45 3.96 -0.45
C ASN A 160 -21.45 3.00 0.24
N GLY A 161 -21.09 3.25 1.51
CA GLY A 161 -20.12 2.48 2.27
C GLY A 161 -18.70 3.04 2.21
N PHE A 162 -17.69 2.17 2.26
CA PHE A 162 -16.27 2.53 2.28
C PHE A 162 -15.66 2.36 0.89
N ARG A 163 -15.98 3.28 -0.03
CA ARG A 163 -15.41 3.28 -1.37
C ARG A 163 -14.16 4.16 -1.41
N LEU A 164 -13.23 3.84 -2.31
CA LEU A 164 -11.97 4.58 -2.45
C LEU A 164 -12.18 5.96 -3.11
N GLU A 165 -13.25 6.13 -3.90
CA GLU A 165 -13.61 7.43 -4.47
C GLU A 165 -14.25 8.40 -3.47
N ASP A 166 -14.83 7.90 -2.39
CA ASP A 166 -15.57 8.72 -1.42
C ASP A 166 -14.60 9.38 -0.43
N LYS A 167 -14.78 10.68 -0.19
CA LYS A 167 -14.01 11.43 0.81
C LYS A 167 -14.76 11.45 2.13
N ILE A 168 -14.33 10.64 3.09
CA ILE A 168 -15.05 10.40 4.34
C ILE A 168 -14.49 11.23 5.49
N PHE A 169 -13.20 11.58 5.45
CA PHE A 169 -12.43 12.22 6.51
C PHE A 169 -12.01 13.65 6.18
N ASP A 170 -12.69 14.31 5.24
CA ASP A 170 -12.26 15.59 4.66
C ASP A 170 -10.81 15.55 4.16
N GLU A 171 -10.40 14.38 3.67
CA GLU A 171 -9.06 14.09 3.20
C GLU A 171 -8.74 14.81 1.89
N LYS A 172 -7.46 15.11 1.72
CA LYS A 172 -6.90 15.60 0.47
C LYS A 172 -6.11 14.51 -0.23
N GLU A 173 -6.12 14.57 -1.56
CA GLU A 173 -5.15 13.87 -2.39
C GLU A 173 -3.90 14.73 -2.57
N VAL A 174 -2.79 14.14 -3.03
CA VAL A 174 -1.50 14.83 -3.21
C VAL A 174 -1.65 16.12 -4.01
N ASP A 175 -2.48 16.06 -5.06
CA ASP A 175 -2.72 17.17 -5.99
C ASP A 175 -3.55 18.31 -5.37
N GLU A 176 -4.22 18.06 -4.24
CA GLU A 176 -5.09 19.03 -3.55
C GLU A 176 -4.39 19.73 -2.36
N LEU A 177 -3.19 19.28 -1.99
CA LEU A 177 -2.37 19.93 -0.97
C LEU A 177 -1.81 21.25 -1.50
N VAL A 178 -1.68 22.25 -0.63
CA VAL A 178 -1.06 23.55 -0.95
C VAL A 178 0.36 23.58 -0.40
N ASP A 179 1.26 24.39 -0.96
CA ASP A 179 2.69 24.38 -0.58
C ASP A 179 2.93 24.80 0.89
N ASP A 180 1.98 25.50 1.50
CA ASP A 180 1.98 25.88 2.92
C ASP A 180 1.48 24.78 3.87
N ASP A 181 0.93 23.67 3.35
CA ASP A 181 0.46 22.54 4.15
C ASP A 181 1.66 21.73 4.69
N VAL A 182 1.62 21.40 5.99
CA VAL A 182 2.64 20.57 6.65
C VAL A 182 2.16 19.13 6.69
N ILE A 183 2.99 18.21 6.24
CA ILE A 183 2.63 16.79 6.11
C ILE A 183 3.37 16.00 7.18
N VAL A 184 2.63 15.24 7.99
CA VAL A 184 3.17 14.36 9.01
C VAL A 184 3.15 12.94 8.46
N LEU A 185 4.33 12.34 8.32
CA LEU A 185 4.47 10.95 7.89
C LEU A 185 4.07 10.00 9.03
N GLU A 186 3.81 8.72 8.72
CA GLU A 186 3.58 7.69 9.75
C GLU A 186 4.73 7.57 10.77
N SER A 187 5.96 7.94 10.37
CA SER A 187 7.13 8.00 11.24
C SER A 187 7.13 9.17 12.23
N GLY A 188 6.12 10.06 12.16
CA GLY A 188 6.02 11.27 12.99
C GLY A 188 6.85 12.46 12.49
N ASN A 189 7.59 12.30 11.38
CA ASN A 189 8.38 13.35 10.79
C ASN A 189 7.51 14.33 10.00
N GLU A 190 7.73 15.63 10.20
CA GLU A 190 7.09 16.70 9.44
C GLU A 190 7.88 16.97 8.15
N VAL A 191 7.20 16.89 7.01
CA VAL A 191 7.76 17.19 5.69
C VAL A 191 6.92 18.25 4.99
N ALA A 192 7.57 19.17 4.30
CA ALA A 192 6.89 20.13 3.43
C ALA A 192 6.37 19.42 2.17
N LYS A 193 5.27 19.91 1.59
CA LYS A 193 4.74 19.39 0.33
C LYS A 193 5.79 19.36 -0.78
N SER A 194 6.71 20.33 -0.85
CA SER A 194 7.79 20.34 -1.86
C SER A 194 8.73 19.14 -1.75
N ALA A 195 9.08 18.71 -0.54
CA ALA A 195 9.90 17.51 -0.30
C ALA A 195 9.10 16.22 -0.58
N LEU A 196 7.81 16.19 -0.22
CA LEU A 196 6.91 15.10 -0.55
C LEU A 196 6.66 14.99 -2.06
N ALA A 197 6.49 16.11 -2.77
CA ALA A 197 6.30 16.17 -4.21
C ALA A 197 7.57 15.80 -4.98
N ILE A 198 8.77 16.02 -4.41
CA ILE A 198 10.02 15.47 -4.94
C ILE A 198 10.06 13.96 -4.73
N ALA A 199 9.74 13.47 -3.52
CA ALA A 199 9.68 12.02 -3.24
C ALA A 199 8.59 11.30 -4.05
N ILE A 200 7.46 11.96 -4.32
CA ILE A 200 6.36 11.46 -5.15
C ILE A 200 6.68 11.64 -6.63
N LYS A 201 7.38 12.68 -7.09
CA LYS A 201 7.89 12.72 -8.48
C LYS A 201 8.87 11.60 -8.75
N VAL A 202 9.67 11.23 -7.76
CA VAL A 202 10.57 10.06 -7.81
C VAL A 202 9.78 8.74 -7.77
N LYS A 203 8.59 8.70 -7.14
CA LYS A 203 7.69 7.52 -7.07
C LYS A 203 6.50 7.52 -8.04
N GLY A 204 6.36 8.54 -8.89
CA GLY A 204 5.08 8.95 -9.48
C GLY A 204 5.23 9.39 -10.92
N THR A 205 5.73 8.48 -11.76
CA THR A 205 5.40 8.44 -13.18
C THR A 205 4.09 7.67 -13.42
N LYS A 206 3.05 7.88 -12.60
CA LYS A 206 1.72 7.32 -12.88
C LYS A 206 0.92 8.27 -13.78
N LYS A 207 0.87 7.95 -15.08
CA LYS A 207 -0.10 8.52 -16.02
C LYS A 207 -1.00 7.39 -16.50
N LYS A 208 -2.31 7.66 -16.54
CA LYS A 208 -3.41 6.90 -17.19
C LYS A 208 -2.95 5.95 -18.32
N GLN A 209 -3.20 4.65 -18.21
CA GLN A 209 -2.39 3.74 -19.01
C GLN A 209 -3.07 2.46 -19.51
N SER A 210 -2.53 2.02 -20.64
CA SER A 210 -2.97 1.02 -21.58
C SER A 210 -2.54 -0.40 -21.16
N PRO A 211 -2.93 -1.48 -21.87
CA PRO A 211 -2.63 -2.86 -21.47
C PRO A 211 -1.13 -3.18 -21.27
N THR A 212 -0.22 -2.43 -21.92
CA THR A 212 1.23 -2.61 -21.73
C THR A 212 1.71 -2.14 -20.35
N ASP A 213 0.99 -1.20 -19.76
CA ASP A 213 1.41 -0.55 -18.53
C ASP A 213 0.96 -1.33 -17.29
N ALA A 214 -0.15 -2.06 -17.39
CA ALA A 214 -0.58 -2.99 -16.34
C ALA A 214 0.45 -4.12 -16.12
N PHE A 215 1.16 -4.53 -17.18
CA PHE A 215 2.24 -5.51 -17.07
C PHE A 215 3.49 -4.91 -16.43
N ASP A 216 3.83 -3.68 -16.79
CA ASP A 216 4.94 -2.95 -16.15
C ASP A 216 4.63 -2.74 -14.65
N GLU A 217 3.41 -2.33 -14.30
CA GLU A 217 2.96 -2.20 -12.91
C GLU A 217 3.03 -3.54 -12.17
N LEU A 218 2.60 -4.66 -12.78
CA LEU A 218 2.73 -5.99 -12.17
C LEU A 218 4.18 -6.32 -11.80
N LEU A 219 5.14 -6.02 -12.69
CA LEU A 219 6.55 -6.29 -12.43
C LEU A 219 7.09 -5.42 -11.29
N LEU A 220 6.74 -4.13 -11.29
CA LEU A 220 7.14 -3.18 -10.25
C LEU A 220 6.51 -3.50 -8.89
N ASP A 221 5.23 -3.83 -8.86
CA ASP A 221 4.52 -4.21 -7.63
C ASP A 221 5.11 -5.50 -7.04
N THR A 222 5.47 -6.47 -7.89
CA THR A 222 6.11 -7.72 -7.45
C THR A 222 7.48 -7.47 -6.87
N TRP A 223 8.25 -6.57 -7.47
CA TRP A 223 9.55 -6.12 -6.95
C TRP A 223 9.42 -5.43 -5.59
N ASP A 224 8.50 -4.47 -5.47
CA ASP A 224 8.28 -3.70 -4.24
C ASP A 224 7.83 -4.57 -3.05
N LEU A 225 7.17 -5.71 -3.32
CA LEU A 225 6.78 -6.67 -2.30
C LEU A 225 7.97 -7.47 -1.74
N GLY A 226 9.08 -7.58 -2.47
CA GLY A 226 10.28 -8.30 -2.04
C GLY A 226 10.00 -9.74 -1.61
N ASN A 227 10.45 -10.11 -0.41
CA ASN A 227 10.24 -11.43 0.17
C ASN A 227 8.77 -11.81 0.46
N LYS A 228 7.83 -10.85 0.38
CA LYS A 228 6.39 -11.09 0.56
C LYS A 228 5.65 -11.24 -0.77
N ALA A 229 6.36 -11.24 -1.89
CA ALA A 229 5.75 -11.38 -3.22
C ALA A 229 5.00 -12.72 -3.35
N ASP A 230 3.76 -12.66 -3.83
CA ASP A 230 2.96 -13.85 -4.17
C ASP A 230 3.35 -14.34 -5.57
N ILE A 231 4.41 -15.15 -5.62
CA ILE A 231 4.93 -15.74 -6.87
C ILE A 231 3.87 -16.55 -7.63
N PRO A 232 3.02 -17.38 -6.99
CA PRO A 232 1.91 -18.03 -7.67
C PRO A 232 0.95 -17.08 -8.38
N SER A 233 0.59 -15.95 -7.75
CA SER A 233 -0.27 -14.94 -8.38
C SER A 233 0.44 -14.17 -9.49
N PHE A 234 1.73 -13.86 -9.32
CA PHE A 234 2.57 -13.29 -10.38
C PHE A 234 2.58 -14.21 -11.61
N MET A 235 2.88 -15.49 -11.42
CA MET A 235 2.99 -16.48 -12.50
C MET A 235 1.69 -16.72 -13.27
N LYS A 236 0.51 -16.48 -12.68
CA LYS A 236 -0.77 -16.55 -13.42
C LYS A 236 -0.87 -15.50 -14.53
N ASN A 237 -0.16 -14.38 -14.38
CA ASN A 237 -0.15 -13.28 -15.33
C ASN A 237 0.98 -13.38 -16.35
N ILE A 238 1.91 -14.33 -16.18
CA ILE A 238 3.01 -14.60 -17.13
C ILE A 238 2.60 -15.74 -18.08
N ASN A 239 2.88 -15.55 -19.37
CA ASN A 239 2.61 -16.52 -20.44
C ASN A 239 3.64 -16.37 -21.57
N LYS A 240 3.57 -17.26 -22.57
CA LYS A 240 4.50 -17.29 -23.72
C LYS A 240 4.60 -15.99 -24.53
N LYS A 241 3.61 -15.09 -24.44
CA LYS A 241 3.61 -13.83 -25.18
C LYS A 241 4.26 -12.67 -24.41
N ASN A 242 4.36 -12.76 -23.09
CA ASN A 242 4.84 -11.65 -22.25
C ASN A 242 6.01 -12.01 -21.34
N CYS A 243 6.46 -13.26 -21.30
CA CYS A 243 7.61 -13.71 -20.51
C CYS A 243 8.92 -12.95 -20.79
N ASN A 244 9.05 -12.37 -21.99
CA ASN A 244 10.21 -11.59 -22.45
C ASN A 244 9.93 -10.09 -22.56
N ASN A 245 8.75 -9.64 -22.11
CA ASN A 245 8.43 -8.21 -22.14
C ASN A 245 9.34 -7.45 -21.17
N ARG A 246 9.65 -6.21 -21.55
CA ARG A 246 10.56 -5.31 -20.83
C ARG A 246 9.80 -4.08 -20.36
N THR A 247 10.01 -3.66 -19.12
CA THR A 247 9.43 -2.41 -18.62
C THR A 247 9.93 -1.21 -19.43
N LYS A 248 9.09 -0.18 -19.60
CA LYS A 248 9.45 1.00 -20.41
C LYS A 248 10.58 1.82 -19.80
N GLU A 249 10.58 1.96 -18.48
CA GLU A 249 11.52 2.85 -17.77
C GLU A 249 12.89 2.23 -17.61
N ASN A 250 12.99 0.97 -17.19
CA ASN A 250 14.28 0.35 -16.86
C ASN A 250 14.61 -0.86 -17.73
N GLY A 251 13.66 -1.40 -18.49
CA GLY A 251 13.89 -2.55 -19.37
C GLY A 251 13.83 -3.90 -18.67
N TRP A 252 13.23 -3.96 -17.48
CA TRP A 252 13.19 -5.15 -16.63
C TRP A 252 12.28 -6.24 -17.21
N THR A 253 12.75 -7.48 -17.18
CA THR A 253 11.98 -8.67 -17.56
C THR A 253 11.44 -9.39 -16.32
N PRO A 254 10.40 -10.24 -16.46
CA PRO A 254 9.95 -11.14 -15.39
C PRO A 254 11.07 -11.97 -14.77
N LEU A 255 12.03 -12.43 -15.58
CA LEU A 255 13.19 -13.18 -15.09
C LEU A 255 14.08 -12.30 -14.21
N MET A 256 14.43 -11.08 -14.63
CA MET A 256 15.24 -10.16 -13.81
C MET A 256 14.62 -9.89 -12.44
N ILE A 257 13.29 -9.64 -12.41
CA ILE A 257 12.56 -9.43 -11.16
C ILE A 257 12.71 -10.66 -10.26
N LEU A 258 12.40 -11.87 -10.76
CA LEU A 258 12.51 -13.09 -9.96
C LEU A 258 13.94 -13.39 -9.51
N SER A 259 14.94 -13.07 -10.34
CA SER A 259 16.35 -13.30 -10.04
C SER A 259 16.88 -12.43 -8.90
N GLY A 260 16.33 -11.23 -8.71
CA GLY A 260 16.66 -10.35 -7.59
C GLY A 260 15.84 -10.58 -6.33
N LEU A 261 14.81 -11.45 -6.36
CA LEU A 261 13.90 -11.67 -5.24
C LEU A 261 14.33 -12.83 -4.34
N ASP A 262 14.24 -12.63 -3.03
CA ASP A 262 14.37 -13.69 -2.02
C ASP A 262 12.99 -14.08 -1.48
N ALA A 263 12.13 -14.56 -2.38
CA ALA A 263 10.78 -15.05 -2.06
C ALA A 263 10.68 -16.57 -2.30
N ASP A 264 9.84 -17.25 -1.53
CA ASP A 264 9.57 -18.68 -1.70
C ASP A 264 8.93 -18.96 -3.07
N GLY A 265 9.44 -19.97 -3.78
CA GLY A 265 8.94 -20.39 -5.10
C GLY A 265 9.51 -19.60 -6.29
N THR A 266 10.44 -18.66 -6.07
CA THR A 266 11.15 -17.93 -7.14
C THR A 266 11.91 -18.86 -8.09
N VAL A 267 12.64 -19.84 -7.56
CA VAL A 267 13.41 -20.81 -8.34
C VAL A 267 12.51 -21.61 -9.29
N ASP A 268 11.42 -22.18 -8.77
CA ASP A 268 10.45 -22.93 -9.57
C ASP A 268 9.79 -22.04 -10.64
N ALA A 269 9.57 -20.76 -10.33
CA ALA A 269 9.04 -19.79 -11.27
C ALA A 269 10.05 -19.44 -12.38
N ILE A 270 11.33 -19.23 -12.06
CA ILE A 270 12.40 -19.00 -13.03
C ILE A 270 12.47 -20.17 -14.01
N LYS A 271 12.55 -21.39 -13.47
CA LYS A 271 12.58 -22.63 -14.27
C LYS A 271 11.38 -22.72 -15.22
N LYS A 272 10.17 -22.50 -14.69
CA LYS A 272 8.94 -22.52 -15.48
C LYS A 272 8.90 -21.44 -16.56
N ILE A 273 9.40 -20.24 -16.29
CA ILE A 273 9.45 -19.18 -17.30
C ILE A 273 10.40 -19.57 -18.45
N ILE A 274 11.57 -20.13 -18.13
CA ILE A 274 12.56 -20.51 -19.15
C ILE A 274 12.08 -21.73 -19.94
N GLU A 275 11.79 -22.84 -19.27
CA GLU A 275 11.48 -24.13 -19.89
C GLU A 275 10.09 -24.16 -20.55
N ASP A 276 9.05 -23.73 -19.83
CA ASP A 276 7.67 -23.87 -20.32
C ASP A 276 7.20 -22.68 -21.15
N LEU A 277 7.68 -21.46 -20.82
CA LEU A 277 7.21 -20.22 -21.44
C LEU A 277 8.18 -19.62 -22.46
N GLY A 278 9.40 -20.11 -22.57
CA GLY A 278 10.41 -19.61 -23.51
C GLY A 278 11.00 -18.25 -23.10
N GLY A 279 11.12 -18.02 -21.80
CA GLY A 279 11.81 -16.86 -21.26
C GLY A 279 13.31 -16.89 -21.56
N ASN A 280 13.86 -15.77 -22.01
CA ASN A 280 15.27 -15.62 -22.36
C ASN A 280 16.01 -14.85 -21.24
N PRO A 281 16.85 -15.52 -20.42
CA PRO A 281 17.58 -14.87 -19.35
C PRO A 281 18.71 -13.95 -19.84
N GLY A 282 19.11 -14.06 -21.11
CA GLY A 282 20.14 -13.23 -21.75
C GLY A 282 19.65 -11.87 -22.23
N ILE A 283 18.35 -11.57 -22.11
CA ILE A 283 17.85 -10.20 -22.32
C ILE A 283 18.49 -9.29 -21.27
N THR A 284 18.95 -8.12 -21.69
CA THR A 284 19.53 -7.11 -20.80
C THR A 284 18.59 -5.95 -20.54
N ASP A 285 18.69 -5.33 -19.36
CA ASP A 285 17.99 -4.10 -19.03
C ASP A 285 18.69 -2.87 -19.63
N LYS A 286 18.36 -1.66 -19.19
CA LYS A 286 19.00 -0.44 -19.72
C LYS A 286 20.44 -0.23 -19.25
N GLU A 287 20.81 -0.81 -18.12
CA GLU A 287 22.18 -0.78 -17.58
C GLU A 287 23.05 -1.91 -18.17
N GLY A 288 22.46 -2.74 -19.05
CA GLY A 288 23.14 -3.87 -19.67
C GLY A 288 23.10 -5.14 -18.79
N TRP A 289 22.32 -5.14 -17.72
CA TRP A 289 22.27 -6.26 -16.77
C TRP A 289 21.36 -7.35 -17.31
N ASN A 290 21.88 -8.57 -17.40
CA ASN A 290 21.07 -9.78 -17.63
C ASN A 290 20.53 -10.34 -16.31
N ALA A 291 19.73 -11.42 -16.35
CA ALA A 291 19.16 -12.01 -15.14
C ALA A 291 20.23 -12.48 -14.12
N LEU A 292 21.42 -12.87 -14.58
CA LEU A 292 22.51 -13.31 -13.70
C LEU A 292 23.16 -12.14 -12.95
N HIS A 293 23.34 -10.98 -13.59
CA HIS A 293 23.76 -9.73 -12.92
C HIS A 293 22.80 -9.37 -11.78
N TRP A 294 21.48 -9.49 -12.01
CA TRP A 294 20.46 -9.25 -10.98
C TRP A 294 20.63 -10.17 -9.78
N SER A 295 20.81 -11.47 -9.99
CA SER A 295 21.06 -12.41 -8.89
C SER A 295 22.38 -12.15 -8.16
N ALA A 296 23.42 -11.70 -8.88
CA ALA A 296 24.72 -11.35 -8.33
C ALA A 296 24.70 -10.09 -7.47
N PHE A 297 23.98 -9.07 -7.91
CA PHE A 297 23.81 -7.82 -7.18
C PHE A 297 22.96 -8.00 -5.91
N HIS A 298 21.90 -8.82 -5.97
CA HIS A 298 20.99 -9.03 -4.85
C HIS A 298 21.34 -10.21 -3.93
N GLY A 299 22.39 -10.97 -4.24
CA GLY A 299 22.87 -12.07 -3.40
C GLY A 299 22.03 -13.36 -3.52
N SER A 300 21.25 -13.51 -4.58
CA SER A 300 20.33 -14.63 -4.79
C SER A 300 21.04 -15.88 -5.33
N VAL A 301 21.75 -16.61 -4.47
CA VAL A 301 22.52 -17.82 -4.83
C VAL A 301 21.66 -18.87 -5.54
N LYS A 302 20.43 -19.09 -5.07
CA LYS A 302 19.54 -20.10 -5.65
C LYS A 302 19.11 -19.75 -7.08
N ALA A 303 18.83 -18.46 -7.33
CA ALA A 303 18.50 -17.98 -8.67
C ALA A 303 19.72 -18.03 -9.59
N ALA A 304 20.90 -17.65 -9.09
CA ALA A 304 22.15 -17.73 -9.86
C ALA A 304 22.44 -19.16 -10.34
N LYS A 305 22.23 -20.16 -9.46
CA LYS A 305 22.37 -21.58 -9.79
C LYS A 305 21.44 -22.03 -10.90
N GLU A 306 20.14 -21.76 -10.75
CA GLU A 306 19.15 -22.16 -11.76
C GLU A 306 19.40 -21.44 -13.10
N LEU A 307 19.74 -20.15 -13.08
CA LEU A 307 20.04 -19.41 -14.31
C LEU A 307 21.27 -19.97 -15.04
N TYR A 308 22.34 -20.30 -14.30
CA TYR A 308 23.55 -20.89 -14.87
C TYR A 308 23.28 -22.27 -15.48
N GLU A 309 22.52 -23.12 -14.79
CA GLU A 309 22.14 -24.45 -15.29
C GLU A 309 21.34 -24.39 -16.59
N GLN A 310 20.58 -23.31 -16.81
CA GLN A 310 19.76 -23.12 -18.00
C GLN A 310 20.53 -22.45 -19.15
N ASP A 311 21.42 -21.50 -18.85
CA ASP A 311 22.22 -20.79 -19.86
C ASP A 311 23.57 -20.33 -19.30
N GLU A 312 24.64 -21.09 -19.60
CA GLU A 312 26.00 -20.77 -19.16
C GLU A 312 26.56 -19.50 -19.83
N SER A 313 26.02 -19.08 -20.98
CA SER A 313 26.53 -17.92 -21.73
C SER A 313 26.31 -16.59 -21.00
N LEU A 314 25.41 -16.59 -20.00
CA LEU A 314 25.12 -15.43 -19.15
C LEU A 314 26.35 -14.92 -18.39
N LEU A 315 27.31 -15.81 -18.07
CA LEU A 315 28.54 -15.47 -17.36
C LEU A 315 29.41 -14.47 -18.12
N GLY A 316 29.44 -14.57 -19.45
CA GLY A 316 30.31 -13.75 -20.30
C GLY A 316 29.72 -12.40 -20.70
N THR A 317 28.49 -12.10 -20.30
CA THR A 317 27.83 -10.83 -20.64
C THR A 317 28.43 -9.72 -19.78
N LYS A 318 28.84 -8.61 -20.42
CA LYS A 318 29.28 -7.40 -19.71
C LYS A 318 28.17 -6.37 -19.67
N ASP A 319 28.00 -5.73 -18.53
CA ASP A 319 27.12 -4.57 -18.40
C ASP A 319 27.70 -3.31 -19.08
N ASN A 320 26.99 -2.18 -18.98
CA ASN A 320 27.42 -0.92 -19.57
C ASN A 320 28.71 -0.35 -18.96
N ASP A 321 29.04 -0.73 -17.72
CA ASP A 321 30.29 -0.38 -17.04
C ASP A 321 31.42 -1.38 -17.39
N GLY A 322 31.12 -2.38 -18.22
CA GLY A 322 32.06 -3.41 -18.64
C GLY A 322 32.26 -4.54 -17.61
N LYS A 323 31.42 -4.59 -16.58
CA LYS A 323 31.51 -5.55 -15.47
C LYS A 323 30.79 -6.84 -15.80
N LEU A 324 31.35 -7.95 -15.28
CA LEU A 324 30.73 -9.27 -15.34
C LEU A 324 29.84 -9.53 -14.11
N PRO A 325 28.91 -10.50 -14.15
CA PRO A 325 28.10 -10.87 -12.98
C PRO A 325 28.94 -11.21 -11.74
N VAL A 326 30.07 -11.90 -11.92
CA VAL A 326 30.97 -12.26 -10.82
C VAL A 326 31.62 -11.02 -10.17
N GLU A 327 32.02 -10.03 -10.97
CA GLU A 327 32.59 -8.78 -10.48
C GLU A 327 31.54 -7.96 -9.73
N MET A 328 30.28 -8.04 -10.16
CA MET A 328 29.15 -7.41 -9.47
C MET A 328 28.91 -8.04 -8.09
N ALA A 329 28.94 -9.37 -7.99
CA ALA A 329 28.81 -10.06 -6.70
C ALA A 329 29.92 -9.65 -5.71
N HIS A 330 31.15 -9.45 -6.18
CA HIS A 330 32.26 -8.95 -5.36
C HIS A 330 32.06 -7.51 -4.89
N ASN A 331 31.59 -6.63 -5.78
CA ASN A 331 31.36 -5.22 -5.45
C ASN A 331 30.30 -5.04 -4.36
N GLU A 332 29.27 -5.89 -4.36
CA GLU A 332 28.17 -5.86 -3.39
C GLU A 332 28.41 -6.73 -2.14
N ASP A 333 29.62 -7.28 -1.97
CA ASP A 333 29.99 -8.20 -0.86
C ASP A 333 29.12 -9.48 -0.77
N ASN A 334 28.55 -9.92 -1.89
CA ASN A 334 27.74 -11.13 -2.01
C ASN A 334 28.60 -12.39 -2.20
N LYS A 335 29.36 -12.74 -1.16
CA LYS A 335 30.40 -13.79 -1.18
C LYS A 335 29.92 -15.14 -1.68
N ASP A 336 28.75 -15.59 -1.26
CA ASP A 336 28.24 -16.91 -1.63
C ASP A 336 27.92 -17.01 -3.12
N VAL A 337 27.42 -15.92 -3.72
CA VAL A 337 27.19 -15.86 -5.18
C VAL A 337 28.51 -15.72 -5.92
N ALA A 338 29.43 -14.90 -5.42
CA ALA A 338 30.75 -14.72 -6.02
C ALA A 338 31.52 -16.05 -6.10
N ILE A 339 31.58 -16.80 -4.99
CA ILE A 339 32.22 -18.13 -4.95
C ILE A 339 31.60 -19.08 -5.97
N PHE A 340 30.26 -19.14 -6.02
CA PHE A 340 29.56 -20.00 -6.97
C PHE A 340 29.87 -19.60 -8.43
N LEU A 341 29.83 -18.30 -8.75
CA LEU A 341 30.11 -17.83 -10.11
C LEU A 341 31.58 -18.05 -10.49
N GLU A 342 32.53 -17.88 -9.57
CA GLU A 342 33.95 -18.19 -9.79
C GLU A 342 34.16 -19.67 -10.12
N GLU A 343 33.54 -20.58 -9.35
CA GLU A 343 33.59 -22.02 -9.61
C GLU A 343 33.06 -22.35 -11.01
N CYS A 344 31.94 -21.74 -11.43
CA CYS A 344 31.37 -21.90 -12.75
C CYS A 344 32.27 -21.34 -13.87
N THR A 345 32.86 -20.16 -13.68
CA THR A 345 33.79 -19.57 -14.68
C THR A 345 35.05 -20.41 -14.86
N ALA A 346 35.65 -20.92 -13.78
CA ALA A 346 36.81 -21.80 -13.85
C ALA A 346 36.49 -23.12 -14.56
N SER A 347 35.28 -23.67 -14.35
CA SER A 347 34.80 -24.85 -15.07
C SER A 347 34.62 -24.58 -16.57
N SER A 348 34.05 -23.42 -16.94
CA SER A 348 33.88 -23.01 -18.34
C SER A 348 35.21 -22.82 -19.05
N GLU A 349 36.22 -22.22 -18.41
CA GLU A 349 37.55 -22.01 -19.01
C GLU A 349 38.33 -23.33 -19.17
N ALA A 350 38.21 -24.25 -18.21
CA ALA A 350 38.83 -25.58 -18.30
C ALA A 350 38.28 -26.42 -19.46
N ALA A 351 36.99 -26.27 -19.79
CA ALA A 351 36.37 -26.96 -20.92
C ALA A 351 36.90 -26.48 -22.29
N VAL A 352 37.14 -25.18 -22.45
CA VAL A 352 37.64 -24.59 -23.72
C VAL A 352 39.05 -25.07 -24.06
N VAL A 353 39.93 -25.22 -23.06
CA VAL A 353 41.33 -25.65 -23.27
C VAL A 353 41.44 -27.10 -23.79
N THR A 354 40.42 -27.94 -23.61
CA THR A 354 40.44 -29.34 -24.07
C THR A 354 40.08 -29.56 -25.54
N GLN A 355 39.51 -28.57 -26.22
CA GLN A 355 39.05 -28.72 -27.62
C GLN A 355 40.10 -28.29 -28.67
N ASP A 356 41.13 -27.52 -28.29
CA ASP A 356 42.19 -27.06 -29.20
C ASP A 356 43.35 -28.08 -29.38
N GLY A 357 43.22 -29.30 -28.83
CA GLY A 357 44.29 -30.30 -28.79
C GLY A 357 44.24 -31.42 -29.83
N GLU A 358 43.20 -31.51 -30.66
CA GLU A 358 42.95 -32.71 -31.47
C GLU A 358 42.49 -32.42 -32.90
N GLU A 359 43.26 -31.63 -33.67
CA GLU A 359 43.18 -31.68 -35.14
C GLU A 359 44.55 -31.44 -35.80
N ASP A 360 44.82 -32.27 -36.82
CA ASP A 360 45.92 -32.22 -37.80
C ASP A 360 47.23 -33.00 -37.52
N LYS A 361 47.13 -34.34 -37.49
CA LYS A 361 48.20 -35.24 -37.98
C LYS A 361 47.64 -36.46 -38.73
N ASP A 362 46.90 -36.27 -39.81
CA ASP A 362 46.82 -37.34 -40.84
C ASP A 362 46.59 -36.78 -42.24
N GLY A 363 47.69 -36.53 -42.95
CA GLY A 363 47.63 -35.91 -44.27
C GLY A 363 48.89 -36.02 -45.12
N MET A 364 49.77 -37.01 -44.89
CA MET A 364 50.92 -37.22 -45.78
C MET A 364 50.67 -38.36 -46.76
N ARG A 365 50.00 -38.01 -47.88
CA ARG A 365 49.92 -38.84 -49.09
C ARG A 365 51.33 -39.17 -49.60
N LYS A 366 51.72 -40.44 -49.51
CA LYS A 366 52.90 -40.98 -50.22
C LYS A 366 52.60 -41.06 -51.71
N ARG A 367 53.38 -40.33 -52.52
CA ARG A 367 53.48 -40.52 -53.97
C ARG A 367 54.11 -41.89 -54.24
N LYS A 368 53.55 -42.63 -55.19
CA LYS A 368 54.25 -43.66 -55.97
C LYS A 368 54.21 -43.24 -57.43
#